data_AF-A0A059FVU5-F1
#
_entry.id   AF-A0A059FVU5-F1
#
_cell.length_a   1.000
_cell.length_b   1.000
_cell.length_c   1.000
_cell.angle_alpha   90.00
_cell.angle_beta   90.00
_cell.angle_gamma   90.00
#
_symmetry.space_group_name_H-M   'P 1'
#
loop_
_entity.id
_entity.type
_entity.pdbx_description
1 polymer ?
#
loop_
_entity_poly.entity_id
_entity_poly.type
_entity_poly.pdbx_seq_one_letter_code
_entity_poly.pdbx_strand_id
1 'polypeptide(L)'
;MLKRIIALGIVAALSCLPAAAGPKIKIISFTSAWCPLCRVLDPRIEDAMDQFDPAATEKVELDTTSLRGKDIAADSELANALRLTAIHHKVGAVWDWYGDRTGLAVIVAADNGEPLTCLTASLTARQIAARMQESLVLATHVAPGKRRPDGTDCPPPA
;
A
#
# COMPACT_ATOMS: atom_id res chain seq x y z
N MET A 1 37.05 51.42 34.06
CA MET A 1 35.67 50.89 34.06
C MET A 1 35.45 50.13 32.77
N LEU A 2 35.27 48.82 32.89
CA LEU A 2 35.37 47.81 31.83
C LEU A 2 33.97 47.56 31.24
N LYS A 3 33.73 47.87 29.97
CA LYS A 3 32.46 47.55 29.28
C LYS A 3 32.73 46.48 28.23
N ARG A 4 32.63 45.21 28.66
CA ARG A 4 32.71 44.02 27.80
C ARG A 4 31.41 43.91 27.00
N ILE A 5 31.49 44.06 25.68
CA ILE A 5 30.41 43.70 24.76
C ILE A 5 30.62 42.22 24.43
N ILE A 6 29.76 41.36 24.98
CA ILE A 6 29.74 39.93 24.69
C ILE A 6 28.87 39.75 23.44
N ALA A 7 29.50 39.42 22.32
CA ALA A 7 28.82 38.95 21.11
C ALA A 7 28.34 37.52 21.36
N LEU A 8 27.03 37.36 21.58
CA LEU A 8 26.40 36.04 21.69
C LEU A 8 26.10 35.54 20.27
N GLY A 9 27.00 34.71 19.73
CA GLY A 9 26.78 33.99 18.48
C GLY A 9 25.73 32.90 18.68
N ILE A 10 24.53 33.11 18.12
CA ILE A 10 23.50 32.08 18.02
C ILE A 10 23.88 31.17 16.84
N VAL A 11 24.51 30.04 17.16
CA VAL A 11 24.70 28.93 16.21
C VAL A 11 23.34 28.28 16.00
N ALA A 12 22.65 28.63 14.92
CA ALA A 12 21.45 27.94 14.49
C ALA A 12 21.83 26.54 14.00
N ALA A 13 21.74 25.55 14.88
CA ALA A 13 21.82 24.14 14.51
C ALA A 13 20.54 23.77 13.72
N LEU A 14 20.59 23.93 12.39
CA LEU A 14 19.62 23.32 11.49
C LEU A 14 19.75 21.80 11.61
N SER A 15 18.88 21.24 12.45
CA SER A 15 18.73 19.79 12.58
C SER A 15 17.99 19.33 11.34
N CYS A 16 18.70 18.83 10.33
CA CYS A 16 18.13 18.02 9.26
C CYS A 16 17.52 16.77 9.90
N LEU A 17 16.24 16.83 10.26
CA LEU A 17 15.48 15.63 10.54
C LEU A 17 15.51 14.77 9.27
N PRO A 18 15.93 13.50 9.34
CA PRO A 18 15.82 12.62 8.18
C PRO A 18 14.34 12.61 7.78
N ALA A 19 14.05 12.99 6.55
CA ALA A 19 12.72 12.79 6.00
C ALA A 19 12.38 11.32 6.21
N ALA A 20 11.36 11.02 7.00
CA ALA A 20 10.90 9.65 7.18
C ALA A 20 10.64 9.11 5.78
N ALA A 21 11.49 8.18 5.34
CA ALA A 21 11.31 7.57 4.04
C ALA A 21 10.01 6.77 4.15
N GLY A 22 8.97 7.24 3.46
CA GLY A 22 7.69 6.53 3.40
C GLY A 22 7.87 5.09 2.87
N PRO A 23 6.79 4.29 2.91
CA PRO A 23 6.85 2.90 2.49
C PRO A 23 7.40 2.78 1.07
N LYS A 24 8.07 1.66 0.78
CA LYS A 24 8.56 1.34 -0.57
C LYS A 24 7.51 0.62 -1.39
N ILE A 25 6.71 -0.23 -0.73
CA ILE A 25 5.58 -0.92 -1.34
C ILE A 25 4.31 -0.70 -0.52
N LYS A 26 3.17 -0.75 -1.19
CA LYS A 26 1.86 -0.82 -0.54
C LYS A 26 1.14 -2.09 -0.97
N ILE A 27 0.39 -2.70 -0.07
CA ILE A 27 -0.47 -3.86 -0.33
C ILE A 27 -1.91 -3.34 -0.31
N ILE A 28 -2.51 -3.22 -1.49
CA ILE A 28 -3.89 -2.76 -1.65
C ILE A 28 -4.80 -3.97 -1.54
N SER A 29 -5.45 -4.17 -0.39
CA SER A 29 -6.36 -5.29 -0.15
C SER A 29 -7.79 -4.92 -0.50
N PHE A 30 -8.38 -5.65 -1.45
CA PHE A 30 -9.80 -5.56 -1.76
C PHE A 30 -10.53 -6.60 -0.92
N THR A 31 -11.13 -6.15 0.18
CA THR A 31 -11.67 -7.02 1.22
C THR A 31 -13.15 -6.79 1.49
N SER A 32 -13.75 -7.75 2.19
CA SER A 32 -15.04 -7.62 2.83
C SER A 32 -15.26 -8.72 3.89
N ALA A 33 -16.03 -8.42 4.93
CA ALA A 33 -16.31 -9.34 6.03
C ALA A 33 -17.05 -10.63 5.60
N TRP A 34 -17.70 -10.59 4.44
CA TRP A 34 -18.50 -11.69 3.89
C TRP A 34 -17.76 -12.50 2.83
N CYS A 35 -16.58 -12.05 2.43
CA CYS A 35 -15.78 -12.70 1.40
C CYS A 35 -15.04 -13.92 2.01
N PRO A 36 -15.32 -15.15 1.56
CA PRO A 36 -14.68 -16.34 2.09
C PRO A 36 -13.19 -16.41 1.76
N LEU A 37 -12.77 -15.88 0.61
CA LEU A 37 -11.36 -15.81 0.24
C LEU A 37 -10.58 -14.82 1.12
N CYS A 38 -11.22 -13.74 1.57
CA CYS A 38 -10.63 -12.71 2.42
C CYS A 38 -10.29 -13.27 3.80
N ARG A 39 -11.17 -14.10 4.37
CA ARG A 39 -10.90 -14.86 5.61
C ARG A 39 -9.66 -15.75 5.57
N VAL A 40 -9.18 -16.09 4.37
CA VAL A 40 -7.96 -16.87 4.17
C VAL A 40 -6.78 -15.96 3.81
N LEU A 41 -6.99 -14.99 2.93
CA LEU A 41 -5.94 -14.14 2.39
C LEU A 41 -5.45 -13.09 3.40
N ASP A 42 -6.36 -12.36 4.04
CA ASP A 42 -6.01 -11.25 4.94
C ASP A 42 -5.08 -11.66 6.09
N PRO A 43 -5.34 -12.74 6.85
CA PRO A 43 -4.40 -13.16 7.90
C PRO A 43 -3.05 -13.62 7.35
N ARG A 44 -3.00 -14.19 6.13
CA ARG A 44 -1.72 -14.59 5.52
C ARG A 44 -0.91 -13.39 5.04
N ILE A 45 -1.57 -12.30 4.66
CA ILE A 45 -0.90 -11.02 4.36
C ILE A 45 -0.31 -10.46 5.65
N GLU A 46 -1.09 -10.45 6.74
CA GLU A 46 -0.62 -9.99 8.06
C GLU A 46 0.58 -10.81 8.55
N ASP A 47 0.49 -12.13 8.54
CA ASP A 47 1.59 -13.04 8.89
C ASP A 47 2.85 -12.82 8.03
N ALA A 48 2.68 -12.43 6.76
CA ALA A 48 3.80 -12.12 5.88
C ALA A 48 4.41 -10.75 6.23
N MET A 49 3.58 -9.75 6.52
CA MET A 49 4.01 -8.40 6.87
C MET A 49 4.81 -8.33 8.17
N ASP A 50 4.52 -9.21 9.13
CA ASP A 50 5.27 -9.30 10.40
C ASP A 50 6.78 -9.58 10.22
N GLN A 51 7.19 -10.01 9.02
CA GLN A 51 8.59 -10.28 8.67
C GLN A 51 9.33 -9.05 8.11
N PHE A 52 8.63 -7.94 7.87
CA PHE A 52 9.18 -6.75 7.20
C PHE A 52 9.18 -5.53 8.12
N ASP A 53 10.05 -4.57 7.80
CA ASP A 53 10.05 -3.27 8.47
C ASP A 53 8.69 -2.57 8.24
N PRO A 54 7.95 -2.20 9.30
CA PRO A 54 6.69 -1.49 9.18
C PRO A 54 6.85 -0.08 8.54
N ALA A 55 8.05 0.48 8.49
CA ALA A 55 8.33 1.70 7.75
C ALA A 55 8.50 1.46 6.23
N ALA A 56 8.83 0.22 5.82
CA ALA A 56 9.06 -0.13 4.41
C ALA A 56 7.80 -0.62 3.68
N THR A 57 6.76 -1.03 4.43
CA THR A 57 5.54 -1.62 3.89
C THR A 57 4.29 -0.98 4.50
N GLU A 58 3.21 -0.87 3.72
CA GLU A 58 1.92 -0.35 4.17
C GLU A 58 0.80 -1.23 3.61
N LYS A 59 -0.17 -1.63 4.43
CA LYS A 59 -1.42 -2.26 3.95
C LYS A 59 -2.49 -1.18 3.85
N VAL A 60 -3.18 -1.12 2.71
CA VAL A 60 -4.33 -0.23 2.49
C VAL A 60 -5.53 -1.12 2.22
N GLU A 61 -6.51 -1.07 3.09
CA GLU A 61 -7.73 -1.86 2.94
C GLU A 61 -8.82 -1.04 2.26
N LEU A 62 -9.36 -1.59 1.17
CA LEU A 62 -10.52 -1.08 0.48
C LEU A 62 -11.69 -2.02 0.82
N ASP A 63 -12.31 -1.76 1.97
CA ASP A 63 -13.37 -2.61 2.52
C ASP A 63 -14.74 -2.28 1.93
N THR A 64 -15.30 -3.26 1.23
CA THR A 64 -16.60 -3.17 0.55
C THR A 64 -17.73 -3.85 1.35
N THR A 65 -17.51 -4.17 2.63
CA THR A 65 -18.48 -4.89 3.49
C THR A 65 -19.90 -4.33 3.43
N SER A 66 -20.00 -2.99 3.39
CA SER A 66 -21.25 -2.25 3.39
C SER A 66 -21.87 -2.02 2.01
N LEU A 67 -21.15 -2.28 0.91
CA LEU A 67 -21.67 -2.21 -0.47
C LEU A 67 -22.55 -3.43 -0.75
N ARG A 68 -23.85 -3.33 -0.45
CA ARG A 68 -24.76 -4.49 -0.45
C ARG A 68 -26.02 -4.33 -1.30
N GLY A 69 -26.16 -3.22 -2.04
CA GLY A 69 -27.32 -2.93 -2.87
C GLY A 69 -28.58 -2.61 -2.06
N LYS A 70 -28.44 -2.31 -0.76
CA LYS A 70 -29.59 -2.04 0.13
C LYS A 70 -30.04 -0.59 0.06
N ASP A 71 -29.09 0.32 -0.15
CA ASP A 71 -29.32 1.75 -0.30
C ASP A 71 -28.37 2.26 -1.39
N ILE A 72 -28.96 2.62 -2.54
CA ILE A 72 -28.20 3.04 -3.72
C ILE A 72 -27.42 4.32 -3.45
N ALA A 73 -27.98 5.25 -2.67
CA ALA A 73 -27.32 6.52 -2.37
C ALA A 73 -26.12 6.30 -1.45
N ALA A 74 -26.31 5.54 -0.36
CA ALA A 74 -25.23 5.18 0.56
C ALA A 74 -24.14 4.33 -0.10
N ASP A 75 -24.52 3.37 -0.95
CA ASP A 75 -23.57 2.54 -1.70
C ASP A 75 -22.74 3.41 -2.67
N SER A 76 -23.39 4.36 -3.34
CA SER A 76 -22.70 5.30 -4.25
C SER A 76 -21.74 6.21 -3.51
N GLU A 77 -22.12 6.71 -2.33
CA GLU A 77 -21.25 7.52 -1.48
C GLU A 77 -20.02 6.73 -1.02
N LEU A 78 -20.21 5.50 -0.53
CA LEU A 78 -19.12 4.65 -0.09
C LEU A 78 -18.19 4.26 -1.25
N ALA A 79 -18.73 3.89 -2.40
CA ALA A 79 -17.92 3.57 -3.59
C ALA A 79 -17.05 4.78 -4.02
N ASN A 80 -17.60 6.00 -3.96
CA ASN A 80 -16.84 7.21 -4.22
C ASN A 80 -15.75 7.46 -3.17
N ALA A 81 -16.05 7.26 -1.88
CA ALA A 81 -15.06 7.39 -0.81
C ALA A 81 -13.90 6.40 -0.96
N LEU A 82 -14.18 5.14 -1.31
CA LEU A 82 -13.16 4.13 -1.59
C LEU A 82 -12.31 4.49 -2.82
N ARG A 83 -12.95 4.98 -3.89
CA ARG A 83 -12.23 5.50 -5.07
C ARG A 83 -11.29 6.66 -4.71
N LEU A 84 -11.77 7.63 -3.93
CA LEU A 84 -10.97 8.77 -3.50
C LEU A 84 -9.79 8.33 -2.62
N THR A 85 -10.01 7.32 -1.76
CA THR A 85 -8.94 6.69 -0.98
C THR A 85 -7.91 6.05 -1.90
N ALA A 86 -8.32 5.27 -2.90
CA ALA A 86 -7.40 4.70 -3.87
C ALA A 86 -6.58 5.78 -4.60
N ILE A 87 -7.21 6.87 -5.04
CA ILE A 87 -6.52 8.01 -5.67
C ILE A 87 -5.52 8.65 -4.73
N HIS A 88 -5.88 8.88 -3.46
CA HIS A 88 -4.99 9.42 -2.43
C HIS A 88 -3.74 8.56 -2.25
N HIS A 89 -3.89 7.22 -2.29
CA HIS A 89 -2.77 6.29 -2.20
C HIS A 89 -2.02 6.07 -3.53
N LYS A 90 -2.36 6.84 -4.60
CA LYS A 90 -1.82 6.75 -5.98
C LYS A 90 -2.18 5.46 -6.72
N VAL A 91 -3.26 4.79 -6.32
CA VAL A 91 -3.69 3.50 -6.87
C VAL A 91 -5.06 3.56 -7.52
N GLY A 92 -5.43 4.73 -8.06
CA GLY A 92 -6.71 4.92 -8.78
C GLY A 92 -6.91 3.94 -9.94
N ALA A 93 -5.86 3.65 -10.71
CA ALA A 93 -5.94 2.66 -11.80
C ALA A 93 -6.15 1.23 -11.28
N VAL A 94 -5.58 0.89 -10.12
CA VAL A 94 -5.78 -0.43 -9.49
C VAL A 94 -7.22 -0.57 -8.99
N TRP A 95 -7.81 0.52 -8.48
CA TRP A 95 -9.25 0.58 -8.20
C TRP A 95 -10.09 0.42 -9.46
N ASP A 96 -9.74 1.11 -10.56
CA ASP A 96 -10.47 0.98 -11.82
C ASP A 96 -10.50 -0.46 -12.35
N TRP A 97 -9.46 -1.26 -12.07
CA TRP A 97 -9.37 -2.66 -12.52
C TRP A 97 -10.04 -3.67 -11.59
N TYR A 98 -10.07 -3.40 -10.28
CA TYR A 98 -10.40 -4.41 -9.27
C TYR A 98 -11.36 -3.94 -8.17
N GLY A 99 -11.86 -2.70 -8.22
CA GLY A 99 -12.71 -2.10 -7.17
C GLY A 99 -14.06 -2.80 -6.97
N ASP A 100 -14.48 -3.63 -7.91
CA ASP A 100 -15.67 -4.48 -7.83
C ASP A 100 -15.37 -5.92 -7.31
N ARG A 101 -14.11 -6.22 -7.01
CA ARG A 101 -13.66 -7.55 -6.56
C ARG A 101 -13.37 -7.56 -5.07
N THR A 102 -13.40 -8.76 -4.48
CA THR A 102 -12.94 -9.03 -3.11
C THR A 102 -12.12 -10.31 -3.09
N GLY A 103 -11.19 -10.44 -2.14
CA GLY A 103 -10.34 -11.63 -2.01
C GLY A 103 -9.10 -11.59 -2.91
N LEU A 104 -8.67 -10.38 -3.24
CA LEU A 104 -7.51 -10.05 -4.03
C LEU A 104 -6.76 -8.92 -3.32
N ALA A 105 -5.43 -8.99 -3.31
CA ALA A 105 -4.62 -7.83 -2.98
C ALA A 105 -3.59 -7.57 -4.08
N VAL A 106 -3.18 -6.31 -4.25
CA VAL A 106 -2.18 -5.91 -5.23
C VAL A 106 -1.03 -5.24 -4.50
N ILE A 107 0.18 -5.79 -4.66
CA ILE A 107 1.39 -5.09 -4.25
C ILE A 107 1.70 -4.05 -5.31
N VAL A 108 1.82 -2.80 -4.89
CA VAL A 108 2.23 -1.67 -5.74
C VAL A 108 3.50 -1.03 -5.23
N ALA A 109 4.25 -0.37 -6.11
CA ALA A 109 5.29 0.54 -5.68
C ALA A 109 4.68 1.82 -5.09
N ALA A 110 5.16 2.25 -3.93
CA ALA A 110 4.56 3.36 -3.20
C ALA A 110 4.82 4.75 -3.81
N ASP A 111 5.85 4.86 -4.66
CA ASP A 111 6.25 6.12 -5.29
C ASP A 111 5.26 6.57 -6.38
N ASN A 112 4.77 5.64 -7.19
CA ASN A 112 3.95 5.91 -8.37
C ASN A 112 2.68 5.05 -8.49
N GLY A 113 2.48 4.05 -7.62
CA GLY A 113 1.34 3.13 -7.69
C GLY A 113 1.45 2.06 -8.77
N GLU A 114 2.63 1.85 -9.36
CA GLU A 114 2.87 0.79 -10.35
C GLU A 114 2.60 -0.59 -9.73
N PRO A 115 1.70 -1.40 -10.32
CA PRO A 115 1.46 -2.76 -9.86
C PRO A 115 2.70 -3.64 -10.05
N LEU A 116 3.04 -4.37 -9.01
CA LEU A 116 4.14 -5.32 -9.01
C LEU A 116 3.60 -6.75 -9.07
N THR A 117 2.70 -7.14 -8.18
CA THR A 117 2.13 -8.50 -8.24
C THR A 117 0.80 -8.56 -7.50
N CYS A 118 0.06 -9.64 -7.73
CA CYS A 118 -1.20 -9.88 -7.04
C CYS A 118 -1.07 -11.03 -6.04
N LEU A 119 -1.79 -10.90 -4.94
CA LEU A 119 -1.89 -11.87 -3.88
C LEU A 119 -3.32 -12.43 -3.87
N THR A 120 -3.42 -13.75 -3.81
CA THR A 120 -4.70 -14.45 -3.78
C THR A 120 -4.69 -15.52 -2.70
N ALA A 121 -5.86 -16.01 -2.30
CA ALA A 121 -6.01 -17.02 -1.26
C ALA A 121 -5.33 -18.38 -1.58
N SER A 122 -4.84 -18.60 -2.80
CA SER A 122 -4.05 -19.80 -3.15
C SER A 122 -2.62 -19.74 -2.63
N LEU A 123 -2.09 -18.54 -2.33
CA LEU A 123 -0.75 -18.35 -1.82
C LEU A 123 -0.68 -18.60 -0.31
N THR A 124 0.40 -19.23 0.14
CA THR A 124 0.78 -19.33 1.54
C THR A 124 1.42 -18.02 2.03
N ALA A 125 1.44 -17.75 3.34
CA ALA A 125 2.13 -16.60 3.92
C ALA A 125 3.61 -16.51 3.50
N ARG A 126 4.29 -17.66 3.38
CA ARG A 126 5.68 -17.73 2.88
C ARG A 126 5.81 -17.27 1.43
N GLN A 127 4.88 -17.68 0.55
CA GLN A 127 4.88 -17.23 -0.85
C GLN A 127 4.55 -15.75 -0.95
N ILE A 128 3.63 -15.24 -0.12
CA ILE A 128 3.33 -13.81 -0.03
C ILE A 128 4.58 -13.03 0.41
N ALA A 129 5.28 -13.48 1.45
CA ALA A 129 6.52 -12.86 1.91
C ALA A 129 7.60 -12.85 0.81
N ALA A 130 7.77 -13.95 0.07
CA ALA A 130 8.70 -13.99 -1.06
C ALA A 130 8.36 -12.94 -2.13
N ARG A 131 7.08 -12.78 -2.45
CA ARG A 131 6.60 -11.77 -3.41
C ARG A 131 6.74 -10.34 -2.88
N MET A 132 6.55 -10.12 -1.59
CA MET A 132 6.83 -8.83 -0.94
C MET A 132 8.32 -8.49 -1.01
N GLN A 133 9.20 -9.45 -0.73
CA GLN A 133 10.64 -9.27 -0.78
C GLN A 133 11.12 -8.90 -2.19
N GLU A 134 10.63 -9.60 -3.21
CA GLU A 134 10.90 -9.27 -4.62
C GLU A 134 10.40 -7.86 -4.96
N SER A 135 9.17 -7.54 -4.56
CA SER A 135 8.56 -6.23 -4.80
C SER A 135 9.34 -5.09 -4.13
N LEU A 136 9.86 -5.30 -2.92
CA LEU A 136 10.74 -4.36 -2.23
C LEU A 136 12.04 -4.12 -3.01
N VAL A 137 12.67 -5.17 -3.53
CA VAL A 137 13.89 -5.06 -4.35
C VAL A 137 13.59 -4.24 -5.60
N LEU A 138 12.50 -4.55 -6.32
CA LEU A 138 12.10 -3.83 -7.52
C LEU A 138 11.78 -2.36 -7.22
N ALA A 139 11.00 -2.08 -6.18
CA ALA A 139 10.63 -0.71 -5.81
C ALA A 139 11.83 0.12 -5.34
N THR A 140 12.84 -0.52 -4.74
CA THR A 140 14.03 0.16 -4.21
C THR A 140 15.09 0.41 -5.27
N HIS A 141 15.30 -0.54 -6.19
CA HIS A 141 16.47 -0.54 -7.08
C HIS A 141 16.16 -0.39 -8.56
N VAL A 142 14.90 -0.56 -8.97
CA VAL A 142 14.50 -0.51 -10.38
C VAL A 142 13.61 0.70 -10.63
N ALA A 143 13.95 1.47 -11.66
CA ALA A 143 13.22 2.67 -12.03
C ALA A 143 11.75 2.38 -12.39
N PRO A 144 10.82 3.31 -12.08
CA PRO A 144 9.43 3.26 -12.54
C PRO A 144 9.25 2.83 -14.00
N GLY A 145 8.31 1.91 -14.26
CA GLY A 145 7.97 1.39 -15.59
C GLY A 145 8.95 0.34 -16.15
N LYS A 146 10.08 0.11 -15.48
CA LYS A 146 11.05 -0.95 -15.80
C LYS A 146 10.99 -2.13 -14.84
N ARG A 147 10.13 -2.08 -13.82
CA ARG A 147 9.95 -3.17 -12.85
C ARG A 147 9.31 -4.35 -13.58
N ARG A 148 9.96 -5.52 -13.50
CA ARG A 148 9.52 -6.76 -14.18
C ARG A 148 9.47 -7.87 -13.13
N PRO A 149 8.35 -7.96 -12.40
CA PRO A 149 8.14 -8.98 -11.39
C PRO A 149 7.85 -10.33 -12.05
N ASP A 150 8.34 -11.39 -11.42
CA ASP A 150 8.12 -12.75 -11.87
C ASP A 150 6.67 -13.17 -11.63
N GLY A 151 5.90 -13.27 -12.73
CA GLY A 151 4.48 -13.59 -12.68
C GLY A 151 3.68 -12.42 -12.08
N THR A 152 3.20 -11.52 -12.94
CA THR A 152 2.05 -10.69 -12.57
C THR A 152 0.85 -11.62 -12.55
N ASP A 153 0.67 -12.39 -11.47
CA ASP A 153 -0.45 -13.33 -11.25
C ASP A 153 -1.79 -12.59 -11.04
N CYS A 154 -1.85 -11.36 -11.54
CA CYS A 154 -3.02 -10.52 -11.49
C CYS A 154 -4.05 -11.03 -12.47
N PRO A 155 -5.29 -11.27 -12.03
CA PRO A 155 -6.35 -11.61 -12.95
C PRO A 155 -6.55 -10.45 -13.94
N PRO A 156 -7.06 -10.73 -15.15
CA PRO A 156 -7.38 -9.67 -16.09
C PRO A 156 -8.35 -8.67 -15.43
N PRO A 157 -8.22 -7.36 -15.71
CA PRO A 157 -9.16 -6.34 -15.25
C PRO A 157 -10.60 -6.74 -15.58
N ALA A 158 -11.55 -6.33 -14.72
CA ALA A 158 -12.98 -6.56 -14.96
C ALA A 158 -13.50 -5.77 -16.16
#